data_AF-A0A7S2KAF1-F1
#
_entry.id   AF-A0A7S2KAF1-F1
#
_cell.length_a   1.000
_cell.length_b   1.000
_cell.length_c   1.000
_cell.angle_alpha   90.00
_cell.angle_beta   90.00
_cell.angle_gamma   90.00
#
_symmetry.space_group_name_H-M   'P 1'
#
loop_
_entity.id
_entity.type
_entity.pdbx_description
1 polymer ?
#
loop_
_entity_poly.entity_id
_entity_poly.type
_entity_poly.pdbx_seq_one_letter_code
_entity_poly.pdbx_strand_id
1 'polypeptide(L)'
;FKSRSVANNVEISIPVPPDVDSPSFKSSVGNVTYLPDKDCVVWTIKQFHGGREYLMRAHFGLPSITRDEADAANKGMGSGMDMSWKKPIGVKFEIPYFTVSGIQVRYLKIIERSGYQALPWVRYITANGDYQLRMA
;
A
#
# COMPACT_ATOMS: atom_id res chain seq x y z
N PHE A 1 3.58 -13.89 -18.03
CA PHE A 1 2.76 -12.85 -17.37
C PHE A 1 1.33 -12.99 -17.90
N LYS A 2 0.31 -13.35 -17.09
CA LYS A 2 -1.07 -13.44 -17.60
C LYS A 2 -1.63 -12.01 -17.71
N SER A 3 -1.88 -11.57 -18.94
CA SER A 3 -2.29 -10.21 -19.31
C SER A 3 -3.69 -9.77 -18.82
N ARG A 4 -4.37 -10.57 -18.00
CA ARG A 4 -5.76 -10.31 -17.57
C ARG A 4 -5.95 -10.23 -16.04
N SER A 5 -4.89 -10.27 -15.24
CA SER A 5 -5.05 -10.09 -13.79
C SER A 5 -5.39 -8.64 -13.48
N VAL A 6 -6.34 -8.43 -12.55
CA VAL A 6 -6.73 -7.10 -12.04
C VAL A 6 -6.58 -7.15 -10.53
N ALA A 7 -5.82 -6.22 -9.96
CA ALA A 7 -5.77 -6.03 -8.53
C ALA A 7 -6.89 -5.09 -8.11
N ASN A 8 -7.59 -5.45 -7.03
CA ASN A 8 -8.67 -4.70 -6.45
C ASN A 8 -8.19 -3.96 -5.20
N ASN A 9 -8.80 -2.81 -4.96
CA ASN A 9 -8.63 -2.00 -3.75
C ASN A 9 -7.15 -1.80 -3.39
N VAL A 10 -6.36 -1.39 -4.37
CA VAL A 10 -4.95 -1.11 -4.17
C VAL A 10 -4.82 0.17 -3.35
N GLU A 11 -4.10 0.09 -2.24
CA GLU A 11 -3.83 1.21 -1.33
C GLU A 11 -2.32 1.36 -1.19
N ILE A 12 -1.79 2.51 -1.61
CA ILE A 12 -0.37 2.84 -1.52
C ILE A 12 -0.23 3.89 -0.43
N SER A 13 0.46 3.54 0.66
CA SER A 13 0.71 4.40 1.82
C SER A 13 2.14 4.94 1.74
N ILE A 14 2.28 6.24 1.52
CA ILE A 14 3.55 6.94 1.35
C ILE A 14 3.76 7.84 2.57
N PRO A 15 4.69 7.50 3.48
CA PRO A 15 5.05 8.37 4.59
C PRO A 15 5.60 9.70 4.09
N VAL A 16 5.22 10.79 4.75
CA VAL A 16 5.66 12.15 4.45
C VAL A 16 6.15 12.83 5.72
N PRO A 17 6.98 13.88 5.63
CA PRO A 17 7.40 14.63 6.80
C PRO A 17 6.20 15.16 7.60
N PRO A 18 6.27 15.14 8.95
CA PRO A 18 5.16 15.55 9.82
C PRO A 18 4.89 17.06 9.82
N ASP A 19 5.76 17.85 9.19
CA ASP A 19 5.67 19.31 9.07
C ASP A 19 5.17 19.76 7.68
N VAL A 20 4.78 18.83 6.80
CA VAL A 20 4.22 19.18 5.49
C VAL A 20 2.93 19.98 5.62
N ASP A 21 2.81 20.99 4.77
CA ASP A 21 1.58 21.76 4.61
C ASP A 21 1.10 21.76 3.15
N SER A 22 -0.03 22.42 2.91
CA SER A 22 -0.53 22.75 1.57
C SER A 22 -0.51 21.58 0.56
N PRO A 23 -1.10 20.42 0.89
CA PRO A 23 -1.02 19.23 0.03
C PRO A 23 -1.76 19.45 -1.30
N SER A 24 -1.06 19.22 -2.41
CA SER A 24 -1.62 19.25 -3.76
C SER A 24 -1.34 17.95 -4.49
N PHE A 25 -2.38 17.31 -5.02
CA PHE A 25 -2.30 16.00 -5.66
C PHE A 25 -2.77 16.04 -7.11
N LYS A 26 -2.03 15.36 -7.99
CA LYS A 26 -2.41 15.08 -9.38
C LYS A 26 -2.19 13.59 -9.65
N SER A 27 -3.26 12.81 -9.69
CA SER A 27 -3.24 11.38 -10.06
C SER A 27 -3.89 11.16 -11.42
N SER A 28 -3.36 10.20 -12.19
CA SER A 28 -4.00 9.77 -13.45
C SER A 28 -5.25 8.92 -13.20
N VAL A 29 -5.24 8.13 -12.11
CA VAL A 29 -6.31 7.20 -11.71
C VAL A 29 -6.35 7.13 -10.18
N GLY A 30 -7.53 6.89 -9.62
CA GLY A 30 -7.72 6.72 -8.18
C GLY A 30 -7.76 8.05 -7.42
N ASN A 31 -7.95 7.96 -6.11
CA ASN A 31 -8.05 9.11 -5.21
C ASN A 31 -6.85 9.15 -4.27
N VAL A 32 -6.32 10.33 -4.02
CA VAL A 32 -5.20 10.55 -3.11
C VAL A 32 -5.70 11.39 -1.94
N THR A 33 -5.45 10.93 -0.73
CA THR A 33 -5.83 11.61 0.52
C THR A 33 -4.61 11.71 1.43
N TYR A 34 -4.38 12.89 1.99
CA TYR A 34 -3.40 13.08 3.06
C TYR A 34 -4.04 12.76 4.41
N LEU A 35 -3.37 11.97 5.25
CA LEU A 35 -3.76 11.63 6.61
C LEU A 35 -2.74 12.24 7.59
N PRO A 36 -3.01 13.44 8.14
CA PRO A 36 -2.11 14.11 9.08
C PRO A 36 -1.83 13.28 10.34
N ASP A 37 -2.84 12.59 10.88
CA ASP A 37 -2.70 11.77 12.10
C ASP A 37 -1.68 10.61 11.97
N LYS A 38 -1.30 10.27 10.74
CA LYS A 38 -0.38 9.17 10.42
C LYS A 38 0.85 9.64 9.66
N ASP A 39 1.00 10.95 9.43
CA ASP A 39 2.05 11.54 8.60
C ASP A 39 2.20 10.81 7.26
N CYS A 40 1.07 10.54 6.59
CA CYS A 40 1.05 9.63 5.44
C CYS A 40 0.06 10.05 4.36
N VAL A 41 0.46 9.89 3.11
CA VAL A 41 -0.37 10.05 1.93
C VAL A 41 -0.86 8.68 1.50
N VAL A 42 -2.17 8.54 1.36
CA VAL A 42 -2.80 7.30 0.92
C VAL A 42 -3.36 7.49 -0.48
N TRP A 43 -2.83 6.73 -1.44
CA TRP A 43 -3.35 6.67 -2.79
C TRP A 43 -4.14 5.37 -3.00
N THR A 44 -5.44 5.52 -3.25
CA THR A 44 -6.38 4.42 -3.39
C THR A 44 -6.83 4.27 -4.84
N ILE A 45 -6.64 3.07 -5.40
CA ILE A 45 -7.02 2.67 -6.75
C ILE A 45 -7.97 1.47 -6.67
N LYS A 46 -9.23 1.65 -7.05
CA LYS A 46 -10.25 0.58 -6.97
C LYS A 46 -9.90 -0.64 -7.82
N GLN A 47 -9.40 -0.40 -9.04
CA GLN A 47 -9.04 -1.45 -9.99
C GLN A 47 -7.73 -1.10 -10.68
N PHE A 48 -6.70 -1.90 -10.41
CA PHE A 48 -5.39 -1.80 -11.02
C PHE A 48 -5.23 -2.94 -12.03
N HIS A 49 -5.24 -2.62 -13.31
CA HIS A 49 -5.13 -3.62 -14.37
C HIS A 49 -3.66 -4.01 -14.59
N GLY A 50 -3.37 -5.30 -14.68
CA GLY A 50 -2.02 -5.80 -14.95
C GLY A 50 -1.48 -5.29 -16.28
N GLY A 51 -0.18 -5.01 -16.34
CA GLY A 51 0.48 -4.46 -17.53
C GLY A 51 0.20 -2.98 -17.79
N ARG A 52 -0.40 -2.27 -16.83
CA ARG A 52 -0.56 -0.82 -16.87
C ARG A 52 0.36 -0.14 -15.86
N GLU A 53 0.66 1.11 -16.17
CA GLU A 53 1.37 2.03 -15.30
C GLU A 53 0.44 3.23 -15.00
N TYR A 54 0.46 3.69 -13.76
CA TYR A 54 -0.28 4.85 -13.31
C TYR A 54 0.67 5.80 -12.60
N LEU A 55 0.42 7.11 -12.76
CA LEU A 55 1.26 8.15 -12.19
C LEU A 55 0.48 8.97 -11.17
N MET A 56 1.13 9.26 -10.04
CA MET A 56 0.67 10.20 -9.04
C MET A 56 1.78 11.21 -8.76
N ARG A 57 1.45 12.49 -8.77
CA ARG A 57 2.32 13.58 -8.35
C ARG A 57 1.72 14.25 -7.12
N ALA A 58 2.54 14.43 -6.10
CA ALA A 58 2.20 15.17 -4.90
C ALA A 58 3.14 16.37 -4.76
N HIS A 59 2.61 17.49 -4.30
CA HIS A 59 3.37 18.67 -3.93
C HIS A 59 2.98 19.06 -2.50
N PHE A 60 3.99 19.37 -1.69
CA PHE A 60 3.83 19.79 -0.30
C PHE A 60 4.61 21.08 -0.09
N GLY A 61 4.07 21.98 0.72
CA GLY A 61 4.88 23.03 1.31
C GLY A 61 5.65 22.47 2.50
N LEU A 62 6.86 22.97 2.70
CA LEU A 62 7.66 22.70 3.88
C LEU A 62 7.96 24.03 4.57
N PRO A 63 8.00 24.08 5.91
CA PRO A 63 8.46 25.25 6.63
C PRO A 63 9.89 25.61 6.23
N SER A 64 10.18 26.91 6.19
CA SER A 64 11.53 27.41 5.89
C SER A 64 12.54 27.20 7.03
N ILE A 65 12.06 26.81 8.21
CA ILE A 65 12.86 26.57 9.42
C ILE A 65 12.81 25.09 9.70
N THR A 66 13.96 24.44 9.83
CA THR A 66 14.02 23.02 10.16
C THR A 66 13.63 22.81 11.63
N ARG A 67 13.04 21.66 11.96
CA ARG A 67 12.75 21.31 13.37
C ARG A 67 14.02 21.33 14.22
N ASP A 68 15.16 20.92 13.67
CA ASP A 68 16.46 20.98 14.34
C ASP A 68 16.87 22.42 14.74
N GLU A 69 16.58 23.42 13.90
CA GLU A 69 16.83 24.83 14.21
C GLU A 69 15.80 25.42 15.20
N ALA A 70 14.54 24.99 15.12
CA ALA A 70 13.48 25.40 16.05
C ALA A 70 13.68 24.80 17.46
N ASP A 71 14.13 23.55 17.55
CA ASP A 71 14.43 22.85 18.80
C ASP A 71 15.78 23.29 19.39
N ALA A 72 16.76 23.68 18.55
CA ALA A 72 18.00 24.32 19.02
C ALA A 72 17.74 25.69 19.68
N ALA A 73 16.72 26.42 19.25
CA ALA A 73 16.29 27.67 19.90
C ALA A 73 15.58 27.42 21.24
N ASN A 74 15.05 26.21 21.48
CA ASN A 74 14.35 25.80 22.69
C ASN A 74 15.10 24.68 23.46
N LYS A 75 16.30 24.98 23.98
CA LYS A 75 17.03 24.25 25.03
C LYS A 75 16.92 22.69 25.05
N GLY A 76 17.93 22.06 24.46
CA GLY A 76 18.72 20.98 25.07
C GLY A 76 17.98 19.78 25.67
N MET A 77 17.62 18.79 24.84
CA MET A 77 17.71 17.36 25.16
C MET A 77 17.41 16.51 23.91
N GLY A 78 18.36 15.69 23.45
CA GLY A 78 18.09 14.54 22.57
C GLY A 78 18.16 14.78 21.05
N SER A 79 19.38 14.78 20.50
CA SER A 79 19.64 14.63 19.06
C SER A 79 19.18 13.24 18.58
N GLY A 80 17.93 13.13 18.14
CA GLY A 80 17.46 12.03 17.31
C GLY A 80 16.63 12.64 16.18
N MET A 81 17.23 12.85 15.02
CA MET A 81 16.51 13.33 13.84
C MET A 81 15.36 12.35 13.56
N ASP A 82 14.12 12.75 13.81
CA ASP A 82 12.95 11.90 13.61
C ASP A 82 12.71 11.72 12.10
N MET A 83 13.43 10.73 11.56
CA MET A 83 13.31 10.28 10.18
C MET A 83 12.14 9.29 10.03
N SER A 84 11.09 9.42 10.83
CA SER A 84 9.87 8.60 10.74
C SER A 84 9.23 8.67 9.36
N TRP A 85 9.41 9.76 8.61
CA TRP A 85 8.99 9.88 7.22
C TRP A 85 9.82 9.07 6.22
N LYS A 86 11.02 8.59 6.62
CA LYS A 86 11.81 7.61 5.82
C LYS A 86 11.32 6.18 6.00
N LYS A 87 10.21 5.96 6.69
CA LYS A 87 9.54 4.64 6.74
C LYS A 87 9.27 4.16 5.30
N PRO A 88 9.36 2.85 5.03
CA PRO A 88 9.07 2.31 3.71
C PRO A 88 7.63 2.62 3.26
N ILE A 89 7.45 2.74 1.96
CA ILE A 89 6.14 2.83 1.31
C ILE A 89 5.46 1.46 1.45
N GLY A 90 4.28 1.43 2.05
CA GLY A 90 3.47 0.22 2.16
C GLY A 90 2.48 0.11 1.00
N VAL A 91 2.27 -1.10 0.48
CA VAL A 91 1.23 -1.35 -0.53
C VAL A 91 0.31 -2.48 -0.11
N LYS A 92 -0.99 -2.21 -0.14
CA LYS A 92 -2.04 -3.24 0.01
C LYS A 92 -2.71 -3.49 -1.32
N PHE A 93 -3.02 -4.75 -1.60
CA PHE A 93 -3.71 -5.14 -2.83
C PHE A 93 -4.33 -6.53 -2.68
N GLU A 94 -5.38 -6.79 -3.47
CA GLU A 94 -5.97 -8.12 -3.62
C GLU A 94 -6.13 -8.48 -5.10
N ILE A 95 -5.59 -9.62 -5.54
CA ILE A 95 -5.75 -10.14 -6.90
C ILE A 95 -6.54 -11.44 -6.85
N PRO A 96 -7.82 -11.44 -7.24
CA PRO A 96 -8.64 -12.65 -7.26
C PRO A 96 -8.27 -13.56 -8.43
N TYR A 97 -8.50 -14.86 -8.25
CA TYR A 97 -8.32 -15.93 -9.24
C TYR A 97 -6.89 -16.04 -9.80
N PHE A 98 -5.90 -15.50 -9.06
CA PHE A 98 -4.50 -15.52 -9.42
C PHE A 98 -3.66 -16.08 -8.27
N THR A 99 -2.65 -16.89 -8.61
CA THR A 99 -1.67 -17.42 -7.67
C THR A 99 -0.27 -17.01 -8.10
N VAL A 100 0.45 -16.31 -7.22
CA VAL A 100 1.86 -15.94 -7.48
C VAL A 100 2.77 -17.16 -7.37
N SER A 101 2.51 -18.05 -6.42
CA SER A 101 3.30 -19.27 -6.21
C SER A 101 3.09 -20.36 -7.27
N GLY A 102 2.06 -20.22 -8.11
CA GLY A 102 1.67 -21.27 -9.07
C GLY A 102 0.98 -22.48 -8.45
N ILE A 103 0.62 -22.43 -7.16
CA ILE A 103 -0.11 -23.53 -6.51
C ILE A 103 -1.46 -23.78 -7.20
N GLN A 104 -1.81 -25.06 -7.35
CA GLN A 104 -3.06 -25.50 -7.93
C GLN A 104 -3.59 -26.74 -7.18
N VAL A 105 -4.78 -26.62 -6.59
CA VAL A 105 -5.52 -27.73 -6.03
C VAL A 105 -6.00 -28.63 -7.17
N ARG A 106 -5.56 -29.89 -7.18
CA ARG A 106 -5.91 -30.86 -8.23
C ARG A 106 -7.16 -31.68 -7.92
N TYR A 107 -7.32 -32.09 -6.66
CA TYR A 107 -8.47 -32.87 -6.22
C TYR A 107 -8.75 -32.62 -4.74
N LEU A 108 -10.02 -32.75 -4.36
CA LEU A 108 -10.49 -32.81 -2.98
C LEU A 108 -11.26 -34.12 -2.83
N LYS A 109 -10.68 -35.11 -2.15
CA LYS A 109 -11.30 -36.41 -1.94
C LYS A 109 -12.15 -36.37 -0.67
N ILE A 110 -13.43 -36.70 -0.81
CA ILE A 110 -14.39 -36.78 0.30
C ILE A 110 -14.79 -38.24 0.45
N ILE A 111 -14.64 -38.78 1.66
CA ILE A 111 -14.96 -40.17 1.99
C ILE A 111 -16.04 -40.14 3.06
N GLU A 112 -17.26 -40.48 2.68
CA GLU A 112 -18.44 -40.42 3.55
C GLU A 112 -19.28 -41.67 3.34
N ARG A 113 -19.77 -42.28 4.43
CA ARG A 113 -20.49 -43.57 4.40
C ARG A 113 -21.97 -43.43 4.08
N SER A 114 -22.54 -42.25 4.31
CA SER A 114 -23.96 -41.95 4.07
C SER A 114 -24.34 -41.75 2.59
N GLY A 115 -23.37 -41.77 1.67
CA GLY A 115 -23.62 -41.54 0.24
C GLY A 115 -23.85 -40.07 -0.14
N TYR A 116 -23.58 -39.14 0.77
CA TYR A 116 -23.69 -37.70 0.54
C TYR A 116 -22.79 -37.23 -0.61
N GLN A 117 -23.37 -36.49 -1.57
CA GLN A 117 -22.63 -35.87 -2.67
C GLN A 117 -22.30 -34.42 -2.34
N ALA A 118 -21.01 -34.13 -2.19
CA ALA A 118 -20.52 -32.78 -1.96
C ALA A 118 -20.22 -32.04 -3.27
N LEU A 119 -20.34 -30.72 -3.24
CA LEU A 119 -19.98 -29.81 -4.34
C LEU A 119 -18.77 -28.96 -3.95
N PRO A 120 -17.54 -29.43 -4.16
CA PRO A 120 -16.35 -28.70 -3.74
C PRO A 120 -16.09 -27.49 -4.65
N TRP A 121 -15.79 -26.34 -4.04
CA TRP A 121 -15.36 -25.13 -4.76
C TRP A 121 -13.95 -24.71 -4.34
N VAL A 122 -13.27 -23.95 -5.20
CA VAL A 122 -11.98 -23.32 -4.86
C VAL A 122 -11.95 -21.93 -5.47
N ARG A 123 -11.52 -20.95 -4.67
CA ARG A 123 -11.13 -19.61 -5.13
C ARG A 123 -9.72 -19.32 -4.69
N TYR A 124 -8.91 -18.79 -5.61
CA TYR A 124 -7.59 -18.27 -5.28
C TYR A 124 -7.66 -16.77 -5.06
N ILE A 125 -6.90 -16.29 -4.08
CA ILE A 125 -6.73 -14.87 -3.79
C ILE A 125 -5.25 -14.68 -3.50
N THR A 126 -4.62 -13.76 -4.22
CA THR A 126 -3.31 -13.24 -3.84
C THR A 126 -3.53 -11.92 -3.13
N ALA A 127 -3.17 -11.82 -1.87
CA ALA A 127 -3.16 -10.57 -1.13
C ALA A 127 -1.72 -10.17 -0.78
N ASN A 128 -1.50 -8.90 -0.47
CA ASN A 128 -0.22 -8.45 0.06
C ASN A 128 0.03 -9.10 1.44
N GLY A 129 1.28 -9.48 1.69
CA GLY A 129 1.81 -9.67 3.04
C GLY A 129 2.42 -8.36 3.53
N ASP A 130 3.63 -8.46 4.09
CA ASP A 130 4.47 -7.30 4.34
C ASP A 130 5.13 -6.82 3.04
N TYR A 131 4.42 -5.99 2.28
CA TYR A 131 4.88 -5.47 0.99
C TYR A 131 5.30 -4.01 1.14
N GLN A 132 6.61 -3.80 1.29
CA GLN A 132 7.22 -2.52 1.59
C GLN A 132 8.30 -2.16 0.56
N LEU A 133 8.34 -0.88 0.15
CA LEU A 133 9.38 -0.33 -0.72
C LEU A 133 10.15 0.75 0.03
N ARG A 134 11.48 0.58 0.15
CA ARG A 134 12.34 1.56 0.81
C ARG A 134 12.59 2.75 -0.12
N MET A 135 12.50 3.95 0.43
CA MET A 135 12.93 5.18 -0.23
C MET A 135 14.45 5.33 -0.08
N ALA A 136 15.10 5.93 -1.08
CA ALA A 136 16.52 6.22 -1.05
C ALA A 136 16.85 7.40 -0.13
#